data_AF-A0A845JZA1-F1
#
_entry.id   AF-A0A845JZA1-F1
#
_cell.length_a   1.000
_cell.length_b   1.000
_cell.length_c   1.000
_cell.angle_alpha   90.00
_cell.angle_beta   90.00
_cell.angle_gamma   90.00
#
_symmetry.space_group_name_H-M   'P 1'
#
loop_
_entity.id
_entity.type
_entity.pdbx_description
1 polymer ?
#
loop_
_entity_poly.entity_id
_entity_poly.type
_entity_poly.pdbx_seq_one_letter_code
_entity_poly.pdbx_strand_id
1 'polypeptide(L)'
;MRVVGTYSPAPHFEFVFLTQHKEILNMAGNSFKEFKFSYDREISSVKIINYHAHTTVPIAMEFKNRFSSIGLKDNLSMPSDPDPWDIYKFILTLDFKLIDNYKESTANYIKIISWTFNDEKKIRCLINLDVDGIVTNYPERVPKIALDMGKILD
;
A
#
# COMPACT_ATOMS: atom_id res chain seq x y z
N MET A 1 10.01 12.61 36.69
CA MET A 1 9.06 11.55 36.31
C MET A 1 7.89 12.22 35.58
N ARG A 2 7.89 12.22 34.24
CA ARG A 2 6.76 12.75 33.45
C ARG A 2 5.78 11.62 33.24
N VAL A 3 4.60 11.71 33.87
CA VAL A 3 3.46 10.85 33.57
C VAL A 3 2.84 11.42 32.29
N VAL A 4 3.03 10.73 31.16
CA VAL A 4 2.33 11.04 29.91
C VAL A 4 0.91 10.49 30.06
N GLY A 5 -0.08 11.37 29.87
CA GLY A 5 -1.49 11.07 30.04
C GLY A 5 -1.93 9.83 29.26
N THR A 6 -2.59 8.94 29.97
CA THR A 6 -3.24 7.74 29.45
C THR A 6 -4.48 8.12 28.63
N TYR A 7 -4.29 8.46 27.37
CA TYR A 7 -5.31 8.34 26.33
C TYR A 7 -4.67 7.63 25.14
N SER A 8 -4.47 6.32 25.28
CA SER A 8 -4.29 5.46 24.11
C SER A 8 -5.69 5.06 23.67
N PRO A 9 -6.20 5.52 22.51
CA PRO A 9 -7.47 5.03 22.00
C PRO A 9 -7.39 3.50 21.91
N ALA A 10 -8.50 2.81 22.21
CA ALA A 10 -8.55 1.37 22.05
C ALA A 10 -8.13 1.01 20.61
N PRO A 11 -7.27 -0.02 20.43
CA PRO A 11 -6.78 -0.38 19.10
C PRO A 11 -7.97 -0.62 18.17
N HIS A 12 -8.04 0.17 17.10
CA HIS A 12 -9.03 0.01 16.04
C HIS A 12 -8.46 -0.90 14.97
N PHE A 13 -9.20 -1.94 14.61
CA PHE A 13 -8.83 -2.85 13.53
C PHE A 13 -9.84 -2.73 12.38
N GLU A 14 -9.33 -2.65 11.16
CA GLU A 14 -10.12 -2.77 9.94
C GLU A 14 -9.65 -4.02 9.19
N PHE A 15 -10.57 -4.88 8.78
CA PHE A 15 -10.25 -6.00 7.89
C PHE A 15 -10.32 -5.54 6.43
N VAL A 16 -9.21 -5.71 5.72
CA VAL A 16 -9.11 -5.45 4.27
C VAL A 16 -8.77 -6.76 3.57
N PHE A 17 -9.65 -7.22 2.69
CA PHE A 17 -9.44 -8.42 1.89
C PHE A 17 -8.79 -8.05 0.55
N LEU A 18 -7.70 -8.75 0.22
CA LEU A 18 -6.94 -8.55 -1.01
C LEU A 18 -7.32 -9.63 -2.03
N THR A 19 -7.55 -9.24 -3.29
CA THR A 19 -7.80 -10.20 -4.36
C THR A 19 -7.33 -9.69 -5.72
N GLN A 20 -6.74 -10.57 -6.53
CA GLN A 20 -6.27 -10.26 -7.89
C GLN A 20 -7.40 -10.30 -8.93
N HIS A 21 -8.62 -10.62 -8.48
CA HIS A 21 -9.79 -10.91 -9.30
C HIS A 21 -10.83 -9.79 -9.20
N LYS A 22 -10.99 -9.00 -10.27
CA LYS A 22 -11.95 -7.88 -10.32
C LYS A 22 -13.40 -8.36 -10.17
N GLU A 23 -13.70 -9.54 -10.68
CA GLU A 23 -14.99 -10.20 -10.55
C GLU A 23 -15.35 -10.46 -9.09
N ILE A 24 -14.37 -10.89 -8.28
CA ILE A 24 -14.56 -11.09 -6.84
C ILE A 24 -14.80 -9.74 -6.15
N LEU A 25 -14.05 -8.69 -6.50
CA LEU A 25 -14.30 -7.34 -5.98
C LEU A 25 -15.72 -6.84 -6.28
N ASN A 26 -16.20 -7.06 -7.50
CA ASN A 26 -17.54 -6.64 -7.90
C ASN A 26 -18.62 -7.41 -7.12
N MET A 27 -18.48 -8.74 -7.02
CA MET A 27 -19.42 -9.57 -6.27
C MET A 27 -19.42 -9.21 -4.79
N ALA A 28 -18.23 -9.04 -4.20
CA ALA A 28 -18.07 -8.75 -2.78
C ALA A 28 -18.57 -7.35 -2.43
N GLY A 29 -18.26 -6.33 -3.22
CA GLY A 29 -18.74 -4.96 -3.00
C GLY A 29 -20.26 -4.82 -3.08
N ASN A 30 -20.92 -5.67 -3.87
CA ASN A 30 -22.39 -5.71 -3.94
C ASN A 30 -23.03 -6.50 -2.78
N SER A 31 -22.33 -7.52 -2.27
CA SER A 31 -22.89 -8.47 -1.30
C SER A 31 -22.55 -8.13 0.16
N PHE A 32 -21.38 -7.52 0.40
CA PHE A 32 -20.83 -7.26 1.73
C PHE A 32 -20.39 -5.80 1.85
N LYS A 33 -21.26 -4.96 2.43
CA LYS A 33 -21.00 -3.51 2.58
C LYS A 33 -20.11 -3.19 3.78
N GLU A 34 -20.06 -4.12 4.74
CA GLU A 34 -19.30 -4.06 5.98
C GLU A 34 -17.81 -4.32 5.77
N PHE A 35 -17.44 -5.14 4.78
CA PHE A 35 -16.05 -5.48 4.51
C PHE A 35 -15.38 -4.48 3.58
N LYS A 36 -14.06 -4.36 3.73
CA LYS A 36 -13.22 -3.54 2.86
C LYS A 36 -12.40 -4.45 1.96
N PHE A 37 -12.23 -4.03 0.73
CA PHE A 37 -11.51 -4.79 -0.27
C PHE A 37 -10.49 -3.89 -0.97
N SER A 38 -9.45 -4.53 -1.50
CA SER A 38 -8.52 -3.88 -2.42
C SER A 38 -8.13 -4.85 -3.52
N TYR A 39 -7.91 -4.29 -4.71
CA TYR A 39 -7.34 -5.04 -5.81
C TYR A 39 -5.87 -5.33 -5.51
N ASP A 40 -5.55 -6.59 -5.37
CA ASP A 40 -4.19 -7.09 -5.20
C ASP A 40 -3.48 -6.98 -6.56
N ARG A 41 -2.55 -6.05 -6.65
CA ARG A 41 -1.67 -5.93 -7.81
C ARG A 41 -0.27 -6.33 -7.44
N GLU A 42 0.20 -7.44 -8.00
CA GLU A 42 1.60 -7.83 -7.96
C GLU A 42 2.36 -7.25 -9.17
N ILE A 43 3.40 -6.45 -8.93
CA ILE A 43 4.29 -5.93 -9.97
C ILE A 43 5.37 -6.97 -10.27
N SER A 44 5.43 -7.42 -11.53
CA SER A 44 6.45 -8.34 -12.01
C SER A 44 7.72 -7.62 -12.46
N SER A 45 8.88 -8.29 -12.32
CA SER A 45 10.20 -7.85 -12.78
C SER A 45 10.42 -7.86 -14.31
N VAL A 46 9.39 -8.16 -15.11
CA VAL A 46 9.52 -8.24 -16.58
C VAL A 46 9.23 -6.90 -17.25
N LYS A 47 9.73 -6.73 -18.48
CA LYS A 47 9.72 -5.51 -19.31
C LYS A 47 8.33 -4.84 -19.41
N ILE A 48 8.00 -3.98 -18.43
CA ILE A 48 6.81 -3.13 -18.44
C ILE A 48 7.09 -1.95 -19.35
N ILE A 49 6.34 -1.87 -20.46
CA ILE A 49 6.41 -0.74 -21.40
C ILE A 49 5.43 0.38 -21.05
N ASN A 50 4.37 0.08 -20.28
CA ASN A 50 3.34 1.03 -19.88
C ASN A 50 3.09 0.97 -18.38
N TYR A 51 3.86 1.73 -17.61
CA TYR A 51 3.74 1.77 -16.14
C TYR A 51 2.36 2.22 -15.64
N HIS A 52 1.64 3.07 -16.40
CA HIS A 52 0.29 3.53 -16.03
C HIS A 52 -0.73 2.38 -16.03
N ALA A 53 -0.53 1.32 -16.80
CA ALA A 53 -1.43 0.16 -16.78
C ALA A 53 -1.34 -0.63 -15.45
N HIS A 54 -0.29 -0.40 -14.68
CA HIS A 54 0.00 -1.11 -13.43
C HIS A 54 -0.32 -0.30 -12.17
N THR A 55 -0.73 0.96 -12.31
CA THR A 55 -1.24 1.75 -11.17
C THR A 55 -2.48 1.08 -10.58
N THR A 56 -2.68 1.30 -9.30
CA THR A 56 -3.68 0.59 -8.49
C THR A 56 -4.80 1.52 -8.05
N VAL A 57 -4.49 2.80 -7.88
CA VAL A 57 -5.40 3.84 -7.41
C VAL A 57 -6.63 4.02 -8.31
N PRO A 58 -6.54 3.98 -9.67
CA PRO A 58 -7.71 4.06 -10.53
C PRO A 58 -8.71 2.92 -10.30
N ILE A 59 -8.22 1.72 -9.97
CA ILE A 59 -9.08 0.57 -9.66
C ILE A 59 -9.78 0.81 -8.32
N ALA A 60 -9.08 1.32 -7.31
CA ALA A 60 -9.72 1.69 -6.05
C ALA A 60 -10.84 2.75 -6.27
N MET A 61 -10.63 3.73 -7.15
CA MET A 61 -11.66 4.71 -7.53
C MET A 61 -12.86 4.06 -8.24
N GLU A 62 -12.61 3.20 -9.22
CA GLU A 62 -13.62 2.47 -10.00
C GLU A 62 -14.59 1.71 -9.07
N PHE A 63 -14.03 1.03 -8.07
CA PHE A 63 -14.78 0.24 -7.10
C PHE A 63 -15.24 1.02 -5.86
N LYS A 64 -14.99 2.35 -5.81
CA LYS A 64 -15.26 3.21 -4.64
C LYS A 64 -14.66 2.67 -3.33
N ASN A 65 -13.50 2.04 -3.44
CA ASN A 65 -12.75 1.50 -2.31
C ASN A 65 -11.85 2.58 -1.71
N ARG A 66 -11.66 2.50 -0.39
CA ARG A 66 -10.74 3.39 0.34
C ARG A 66 -9.29 2.90 0.34
N PHE A 67 -9.03 1.71 -0.19
CA PHE A 67 -7.73 1.07 -0.14
C PHE A 67 -7.28 0.72 -1.55
N SER A 68 -6.01 0.96 -1.79
CA SER A 68 -5.26 0.47 -2.95
C SER A 68 -4.13 -0.40 -2.46
N SER A 69 -3.84 -1.48 -3.16
CA SER A 69 -2.88 -2.48 -2.71
C SER A 69 -1.91 -2.84 -3.82
N ILE A 70 -0.62 -2.79 -3.52
CA ILE A 70 0.44 -3.03 -4.50
C ILE A 70 1.56 -3.83 -3.86
N GLY A 71 2.04 -4.83 -4.59
CA GLY A 71 3.17 -5.62 -4.17
C GLY A 71 4.22 -5.81 -5.25
N LEU A 72 5.37 -6.34 -4.85
CA LEU A 72 6.50 -6.59 -5.73
C LEU A 72 6.82 -8.08 -5.73
N LYS A 73 6.81 -8.69 -6.92
CA LYS A 73 7.27 -10.06 -7.13
C LYS A 73 8.78 -10.10 -7.17
N ASP A 74 9.41 -10.47 -6.07
CA ASP A 74 10.87 -10.63 -6.00
C ASP A 74 11.28 -12.05 -6.42
N ASN A 75 11.17 -12.35 -7.72
CA ASN A 75 11.62 -13.63 -8.32
C ASN A 75 13.08 -13.54 -8.80
N LEU A 76 13.95 -12.84 -8.09
CA LEU A 76 15.30 -12.56 -8.58
C LEU A 76 16.31 -13.60 -8.11
N SER A 77 16.32 -14.75 -8.80
CA SER A 77 17.50 -15.61 -8.86
C SER A 77 18.65 -14.96 -9.64
N MET A 78 18.37 -13.89 -10.39
CA MET A 78 19.28 -13.15 -11.26
C MET A 78 18.99 -11.65 -11.19
N PRO A 79 20.00 -10.77 -11.32
CA PRO A 79 19.79 -9.34 -11.49
C PRO A 79 18.95 -9.06 -12.75
N SER A 80 17.98 -8.15 -12.65
CA SER A 80 17.22 -7.65 -13.81
C SER A 80 17.52 -6.17 -14.04
N ASP A 81 17.50 -5.76 -15.31
CA ASP A 81 17.61 -4.36 -15.74
C ASP A 81 16.34 -3.98 -16.53
N PRO A 82 15.52 -3.01 -16.05
CA PRO A 82 15.70 -2.24 -14.82
C PRO A 82 15.44 -3.06 -13.53
N ASP A 83 15.93 -2.55 -12.39
CA ASP A 83 15.67 -3.12 -11.06
C ASP A 83 14.14 -3.10 -10.80
N PRO A 84 13.50 -4.23 -10.42
CA PRO A 84 12.07 -4.27 -10.17
C PRO A 84 11.65 -3.34 -9.04
N TRP A 85 12.57 -3.05 -8.10
CA TRP A 85 12.35 -2.05 -7.07
C TRP A 85 12.22 -0.63 -7.64
N ASP A 86 13.00 -0.29 -8.66
CA ASP A 86 12.89 1.01 -9.34
C ASP A 86 11.58 1.12 -10.12
N ILE A 87 11.17 0.05 -10.80
CA ILE A 87 9.87 -0.03 -11.47
C ILE A 87 8.73 0.16 -10.46
N TYR A 88 8.79 -0.56 -9.33
CA TYR A 88 7.80 -0.46 -8.26
C TYR A 88 7.69 0.96 -7.73
N LYS A 89 8.81 1.61 -7.39
CA LYS A 89 8.81 3.00 -6.90
C LYS A 89 8.22 3.96 -7.93
N PHE A 90 8.51 3.75 -9.21
CA PHE A 90 7.97 4.58 -10.27
C PHE A 90 6.44 4.47 -10.35
N ILE A 91 5.90 3.25 -10.38
CA ILE A 91 4.44 3.02 -10.39
C ILE A 91 3.79 3.59 -9.12
N LEU A 92 4.39 3.36 -7.96
CA LEU A 92 3.91 3.90 -6.69
C LEU A 92 3.86 5.44 -6.70
N THR A 93 4.86 6.09 -7.30
CA THR A 93 4.88 7.55 -7.48
C THR A 93 3.75 8.03 -8.40
N LEU A 94 3.40 7.26 -9.43
CA LEU A 94 2.25 7.57 -10.28
C LEU A 94 0.94 7.44 -9.49
N ASP A 95 0.80 6.42 -8.65
CA ASP A 95 -0.36 6.24 -7.76
C ASP A 95 -0.54 7.43 -6.80
N PHE A 96 0.54 7.91 -6.16
CA PHE A 96 0.48 9.09 -5.31
C PHE A 96 0.00 10.34 -6.07
N LYS A 97 0.52 10.59 -7.28
CA LYS A 97 0.06 11.71 -8.12
C LYS A 97 -1.44 11.61 -8.45
N LEU A 98 -1.92 10.40 -8.72
CA LEU A 98 -3.34 10.16 -8.98
C LEU A 98 -4.20 10.43 -7.75
N ILE A 99 -3.71 10.07 -6.56
CA ILE A 99 -4.41 10.37 -5.30
C ILE A 99 -4.48 11.87 -5.06
N ASP A 100 -3.38 12.60 -5.24
CA ASP A 100 -3.39 14.04 -4.97
C ASP A 100 -4.38 14.78 -5.89
N ASN A 101 -4.41 14.44 -7.18
CA ASN A 101 -5.42 14.95 -8.12
C ASN A 101 -6.86 14.56 -7.71
N TYR A 102 -7.05 13.40 -7.10
CA TYR A 102 -8.37 12.94 -6.66
C TYR A 102 -8.84 13.57 -5.34
N LYS A 103 -7.92 13.88 -4.42
CA LYS A 103 -8.23 14.66 -3.21
C LYS A 103 -8.71 16.07 -3.55
N GLU A 104 -8.13 16.69 -4.58
CA GLU A 104 -8.57 18.01 -5.04
C GLU A 104 -10.01 17.98 -5.59
N SER A 105 -10.45 16.83 -6.11
CA SER A 105 -11.78 16.65 -6.69
C SER A 105 -12.80 15.99 -5.75
N THR A 106 -12.38 15.34 -4.66
CA THR A 106 -13.26 14.65 -3.71
C THR A 106 -12.73 14.72 -2.28
N ALA A 107 -13.62 14.63 -1.28
CA ALA A 107 -13.21 14.52 0.13
C ALA A 107 -12.66 13.12 0.50
N ASN A 108 -12.48 12.22 -0.47
CA ASN A 108 -12.13 10.82 -0.23
C ASN A 108 -10.65 10.57 -0.50
N TYR A 109 -9.92 10.21 0.55
CA TYR A 109 -8.54 9.74 0.44
C TYR A 109 -8.48 8.22 0.27
N ILE A 110 -7.71 7.75 -0.72
CA ILE A 110 -7.40 6.34 -0.93
C ILE A 110 -6.06 6.04 -0.24
N LYS A 111 -6.09 5.09 0.70
CA LYS A 111 -4.92 4.61 1.43
C LYS A 111 -4.15 3.58 0.59
N ILE A 112 -2.82 3.67 0.51
CA ILE A 112 -1.98 2.69 -0.18
C ILE A 112 -1.39 1.69 0.82
N ILE A 113 -1.64 0.40 0.58
CA ILE A 113 -1.07 -0.72 1.32
C ILE A 113 -0.03 -1.43 0.44
N SER A 114 1.22 -1.42 0.88
CA SER A 114 2.34 -2.07 0.22
C SER A 114 2.64 -3.44 0.82
N TRP A 115 2.88 -4.46 0.01
CA TRP A 115 3.13 -5.83 0.53
C TRP A 115 3.93 -6.73 -0.44
N THR A 116 4.53 -7.83 -0.01
CA THR A 116 5.01 -8.08 1.35
C THR A 116 6.47 -7.64 1.42
N PHE A 117 6.79 -6.67 2.27
CA PHE A 117 8.15 -6.14 2.39
C PHE A 117 8.80 -6.53 3.71
N ASN A 118 9.98 -7.13 3.62
CA ASN A 118 10.74 -7.62 4.78
C ASN A 118 12.13 -6.97 4.90
N ASP A 119 12.65 -6.40 3.81
CA ASP A 119 13.93 -5.71 3.77
C ASP A 119 13.81 -4.33 4.43
N GLU A 120 14.71 -4.02 5.36
CA GLU A 120 14.69 -2.78 6.12
C GLU A 120 14.87 -1.54 5.23
N LYS A 121 15.75 -1.60 4.21
CA LYS A 121 15.98 -0.44 3.33
C LYS A 121 14.71 -0.13 2.52
N LYS A 122 14.04 -1.16 1.99
CA LYS A 122 12.75 -1.02 1.30
C LYS A 122 11.67 -0.49 2.26
N ILE A 123 11.57 -1.02 3.49
CA ILE A 123 10.61 -0.52 4.50
C ILE A 123 10.86 0.96 4.84
N ARG A 124 12.12 1.36 5.09
CA ARG A 124 12.48 2.77 5.34
C ARG A 124 12.09 3.66 4.16
N CYS A 125 12.32 3.20 2.93
CA CYS A 125 11.90 3.92 1.73
C CYS A 125 10.37 4.06 1.66
N LEU A 126 9.61 2.99 1.92
CA LEU A 126 8.15 3.02 1.91
C LEU A 126 7.59 3.99 2.97
N ILE A 127 8.17 3.99 4.18
CA ILE A 127 7.81 4.94 5.24
C ILE A 127 8.11 6.39 4.82
N ASN A 128 9.25 6.64 4.14
CA ASN A 128 9.59 7.97 3.62
C ASN A 128 8.70 8.42 2.45
N LEU A 129 8.19 7.48 1.66
CA LEU A 129 7.22 7.75 0.60
C LEU A 129 5.80 7.94 1.14
N ASP A 130 5.59 7.81 2.46
CA ASP A 130 4.30 7.94 3.15
C ASP A 130 3.21 6.99 2.60
N VAL A 131 3.55 5.70 2.40
CA VAL A 131 2.51 4.68 2.26
C VAL A 131 1.75 4.49 3.58
N ASP A 132 0.44 4.27 3.49
CA ASP A 132 -0.43 4.15 4.68
C ASP A 132 -0.28 2.82 5.42
N GLY A 133 0.20 1.79 4.75
CA GLY A 133 0.34 0.46 5.34
C GLY A 133 1.43 -0.37 4.68
N ILE A 134 2.10 -1.19 5.48
CA ILE A 134 3.10 -2.15 5.02
C ILE A 134 2.75 -3.51 5.60
N VAL A 135 2.48 -4.49 4.73
CA VAL A 135 2.38 -5.89 5.14
C VAL A 135 3.78 -6.49 5.14
N THR A 136 4.13 -7.16 6.22
CA THR A 136 5.44 -7.75 6.46
C THR A 136 5.31 -9.06 7.22
N ASN A 137 6.28 -9.95 7.06
CA ASN A 137 6.38 -11.15 7.89
C ASN A 137 6.96 -10.85 9.29
N TYR A 138 7.46 -9.63 9.50
CA TYR A 138 8.09 -9.18 10.74
C TYR A 138 7.39 -7.93 11.29
N PRO A 139 6.13 -8.05 11.76
CA PRO A 139 5.28 -6.90 12.11
C PRO A 139 5.88 -6.01 13.19
N GLU A 140 6.71 -6.56 14.08
CA GLU A 140 7.40 -5.81 15.13
C GLU A 140 8.52 -4.88 14.60
N ARG A 141 8.97 -5.05 13.36
CA ARG A 141 10.05 -4.24 12.77
C ARG A 141 9.56 -2.90 12.25
N VAL A 142 8.38 -2.84 11.64
CA VAL A 142 7.88 -1.61 11.01
C VAL A 142 7.75 -0.47 12.03
N PRO A 143 7.14 -0.65 13.23
CA PRO A 143 7.09 0.38 14.25
C PRO A 143 8.47 0.81 14.75
N LYS A 144 9.40 -0.15 14.95
CA LYS A 144 10.78 0.15 15.38
C LYS A 144 11.51 1.01 14.36
N ILE A 145 11.46 0.62 13.09
CA ILE A 145 12.07 1.37 11.99
C ILE A 145 11.48 2.78 11.91
N ALA A 146 10.15 2.92 12.02
CA ALA A 146 9.49 4.23 12.00
C ALA A 146 9.95 5.14 13.16
N LEU A 147 10.01 4.60 14.38
CA LEU A 147 10.53 5.33 15.55
C LEU A 147 12.01 5.71 15.38
N ASP A 148 12.84 4.81 14.85
CA ASP A 148 14.25 5.08 14.55
C ASP A 148 14.41 6.18 13.49
N MET A 149 13.43 6.34 12.59
CA MET A 149 13.37 7.43 11.62
C MET A 149 12.81 8.74 12.19
N GLY A 150 12.45 8.77 13.48
CA GLY A 150 11.84 9.93 14.15
C GLY A 150 10.38 10.17 13.77
N LYS A 151 9.69 9.17 13.21
CA LYS A 151 8.24 9.25 12.96
C LYS A 151 7.47 9.12 14.28
N ILE A 152 6.31 9.75 14.34
CA ILE A 152 5.36 9.59 15.44
C ILE A 152 4.42 8.44 15.05
N LEU A 153 4.18 7.52 15.98
CA LEU A 153 3.18 6.47 15.80
C LEU A 153 1.88 6.93 16.44
N ASP A 154 0.81 6.91 15.65
CA ASP A 154 -0.55 7.28 16.06
C ASP A 154 -1.32 6.09 16.65
#